data_AF-A0A6G0YL19-F1
#
_entry.id   AF-A0A6G0YL19-F1
#
_cell.length_a   1.000
_cell.length_b   1.000
_cell.length_c   1.000
_cell.angle_alpha   90.00
_cell.angle_beta   90.00
_cell.angle_gamma   90.00
#
_symmetry.space_group_name_H-M   'P 1'
#
loop_
_entity.id
_entity.type
_entity.pdbx_description
1 polymer ?
#
loop_
_entity_poly.entity_id
_entity_poly.type
_entity_poly.pdbx_seq_one_letter_code
_entity_poly.pdbx_strand_id
1 'polypeptide(L)'
;MYGPVYNPDTQVWEGRSNKQIKQLHGKGSITQFVKGARLEWAGHAWRADNSIVKKVLVNNLNRKRPRGRPKQRWLDTVKRDMKKLRPDWN
;
A
#
# COMPACT_ATOMS: atom_id res chain seq x y z
N MET A 1 -8.76 18.95 12.77
CA MET A 1 -8.12 18.04 13.75
C MET A 1 -9.20 17.51 14.68
N TYR A 2 -9.18 16.22 15.02
CA TYR A 2 -10.09 15.67 16.04
C TYR A 2 -9.61 16.13 17.42
N GLY A 3 -10.49 16.73 18.23
CA GLY A 3 -10.16 17.22 19.58
C GLY A 3 -9.83 16.10 20.60
N PRO A 4 -9.53 16.45 21.85
CA PRO A 4 -9.36 15.48 22.92
C PRO A 4 -10.66 14.72 23.23
N VAL A 5 -10.55 13.57 23.90
CA VAL A 5 -11.67 12.77 24.39
C VAL A 5 -11.53 12.61 25.90
N TYR A 6 -12.64 12.73 26.61
CA TYR A 6 -12.67 12.55 28.05
C TYR A 6 -12.50 11.07 28.40
N ASN A 7 -11.52 10.77 29.25
CA ASN A 7 -11.27 9.43 29.78
C ASN A 7 -11.87 9.33 31.20
N PRO A 8 -12.92 8.52 31.42
CA PRO A 8 -13.57 8.40 32.72
C PRO A 8 -12.71 7.69 33.78
N ASP A 9 -11.77 6.84 33.36
CA ASP A 9 -10.91 6.08 34.28
C ASP A 9 -9.80 6.95 34.89
N THR A 10 -9.25 7.86 34.07
CA THR A 10 -8.19 8.80 34.47
C THR A 10 -8.71 10.19 34.82
N GLN A 11 -10.02 10.43 34.60
CA GLN A 11 -10.72 11.71 34.79
C GLN A 11 -10.10 12.92 34.04
N VAL A 12 -9.35 12.68 32.96
CA VAL A 12 -8.67 13.73 32.18
C VAL A 12 -9.05 13.71 30.70
N TRP A 13 -8.85 14.86 30.04
CA TRP A 13 -8.97 14.99 28.59
C TRP A 13 -7.69 14.54 27.91
N GLU A 14 -7.76 13.45 27.16
CA GLU A 14 -6.61 12.85 26.50
C GLU A 14 -6.69 12.99 24.98
N GLY A 15 -5.52 13.04 24.33
CA GLY A 15 -5.43 12.92 22.89
C GLY A 15 -5.97 11.56 22.43
N ARG A 16 -6.73 11.54 21.32
CA ARG A 16 -7.27 10.28 20.78
C ARG A 16 -6.15 9.33 20.40
N SER A 17 -6.30 8.06 20.77
CA SER A 17 -5.42 6.98 20.31
C SER A 17 -5.59 6.68 18.82
N ASN A 18 -4.57 6.07 18.21
CA ASN A 18 -4.64 5.60 16.83
C ASN A 18 -5.81 4.63 16.58
N LYS A 19 -6.25 3.89 17.60
CA LYS A 19 -7.41 2.97 17.51
C LYS A 19 -8.72 3.75 17.40
N GLN A 20 -8.91 4.76 18.25
CA GLN A 20 -10.09 5.64 18.22
C GLN A 20 -10.16 6.45 16.91
N ILE A 21 -9.02 6.97 16.44
CA ILE A 21 -8.95 7.68 15.15
C ILE A 21 -9.32 6.75 13.98
N LYS A 22 -8.84 5.49 13.98
CA LYS A 22 -9.22 4.50 12.96
C LYS A 22 -10.71 4.19 12.97
N GLN A 23 -11.32 4.02 14.15
CA GLN A 23 -12.77 3.82 14.27
C GLN A 23 -13.56 5.02 13.71
N LEU A 24 -13.15 6.24 14.05
CA LEU A 24 -13.83 7.46 13.61
C LEU A 24 -13.84 7.64 12.09
N HIS A 25 -12.74 7.28 11.43
CA HIS A 25 -12.66 7.44 9.97
C HIS A 25 -13.48 6.40 9.21
N GLY A 26 -13.83 5.26 9.80
CA GLY A 26 -14.49 4.15 9.10
C GLY A 26 -13.74 3.62 7.87
N LYS A 27 -12.53 4.13 7.60
CA LYS A 27 -11.69 3.79 6.45
C LYS A 27 -10.77 2.63 6.81
N GLY A 28 -10.49 1.80 5.81
CA GLY A 28 -9.47 0.76 5.93
C GLY A 28 -8.13 1.33 6.40
N SER A 29 -7.29 0.48 7.00
CA SER A 29 -5.96 0.87 7.45
C SER A 29 -5.18 1.60 6.33
N ILE A 30 -4.31 2.56 6.69
CA ILE A 30 -3.42 3.25 5.73
C ILE A 30 -2.66 2.23 4.87
N THR A 31 -2.28 1.11 5.47
CA THR A 31 -1.64 -0.01 4.77
C THR A 31 -2.55 -0.60 3.68
N GLN A 32 -3.85 -0.78 3.93
CA GLN A 32 -4.80 -1.24 2.91
C GLN A 32 -4.98 -0.19 1.80
N PHE A 33 -5.06 1.10 2.16
CA PHE A 33 -5.14 2.19 1.17
C PHE A 33 -3.92 2.20 0.24
N VAL A 34 -2.70 2.17 0.80
CA VAL A 34 -1.46 2.15 0.02
C VAL A 34 -1.37 0.92 -0.88
N LYS A 35 -1.83 -0.25 -0.42
CA LYS A 35 -1.90 -1.46 -1.26
C LYS A 35 -2.90 -1.29 -2.41
N GLY A 36 -4.09 -0.76 -2.13
CA GLY A 36 -5.11 -0.47 -3.15
C GLY A 36 -4.59 0.46 -4.24
N ALA A 37 -4.05 1.62 -3.84
CA ALA A 37 -3.46 2.58 -4.76
C ALA A 37 -2.33 1.96 -5.61
N ARG A 38 -1.50 1.07 -5.02
CA ARG A 38 -0.47 0.35 -5.77
C ARG A 38 -1.05 -0.59 -6.83
N LEU A 39 -2.15 -1.28 -6.53
CA LEU A 39 -2.84 -2.14 -7.50
C LEU A 39 -3.49 -1.32 -8.62
N GLU A 40 -4.10 -0.18 -8.30
CA GLU A 40 -4.64 0.77 -9.29
C GLU A 40 -3.55 1.25 -10.25
N TRP A 41 -2.41 1.68 -9.71
CA TRP A 41 -1.23 2.05 -10.49
C TRP A 41 -0.67 0.91 -11.32
N ALA A 42 -0.68 -0.32 -10.80
CA ALA A 42 -0.26 -1.49 -11.57
C ALA A 42 -1.18 -1.73 -12.78
N GLY A 43 -2.49 -1.60 -12.59
CA GLY A 43 -3.46 -1.67 -13.68
C GLY A 43 -3.27 -0.55 -14.70
N HIS A 44 -3.02 0.68 -14.24
CA HIS A 44 -2.72 1.81 -15.12
C HIS A 44 -1.44 1.58 -15.94
N ALA A 45 -0.35 1.20 -15.29
CA ALA A 45 0.92 0.87 -15.93
C ALA A 45 0.78 -0.27 -16.96
N TRP A 46 -0.07 -1.26 -16.68
CA TRP A 46 -0.37 -2.35 -17.61
C TRP A 46 -1.16 -1.91 -18.84
N ARG A 47 -2.10 -0.98 -18.70
CA ARG A 47 -2.92 -0.45 -19.80
C ARG A 47 -2.24 0.68 -20.59
N ALA A 48 -1.15 1.25 -20.09
CA ALA A 48 -0.40 2.30 -20.76
C ALA A 48 0.41 1.75 -21.94
N ASP A 49 -0.26 1.48 -23.06
CA ASP A 49 0.35 0.95 -24.28
C ASP A 49 1.43 1.87 -24.85
N ASN A 50 2.46 1.28 -25.46
CA ASN A 50 3.66 1.95 -25.97
C ASN A 50 4.44 2.82 -24.98
N SER A 51 4.05 2.87 -23.70
CA SER A 51 4.74 3.64 -22.68
C SER A 51 6.06 3.00 -22.24
N ILE A 52 7.01 3.85 -21.85
CA ILE A 52 8.27 3.41 -21.21
C ILE A 52 7.97 2.64 -19.93
N VAL A 53 6.93 3.03 -19.19
CA VAL A 53 6.50 2.36 -17.95
C VAL A 53 6.15 0.90 -18.22
N LYS A 54 5.28 0.62 -19.19
CA LYS A 54 4.91 -0.76 -19.57
C LYS A 54 6.12 -1.55 -20.08
N LYS A 55 6.98 -0.92 -20.91
CA LYS A 55 8.22 -1.55 -21.39
C LYS A 55 9.15 -1.96 -20.24
N VAL A 56 9.36 -1.09 -19.25
CA VAL A 56 10.19 -1.37 -18.06
C VAL A 56 9.54 -2.43 -17.16
N LEU A 57 8.21 -2.44 -17.07
CA LEU A 57 7.45 -3.41 -16.29
C LEU A 57 7.57 -4.84 -16.87
N VAL A 58 7.40 -4.97 -18.19
CA VAL A 58 7.36 -6.26 -18.89
C VAL A 58 8.76 -6.79 -19.21
N ASN A 59 9.70 -5.90 -19.57
CA ASN A 59 11.02 -6.36 -20.00
C ASN A 59 11.79 -7.00 -18.85
N ASN A 60 12.21 -8.25 -19.08
CA ASN A 60 13.25 -8.87 -18.28
C ASN A 60 14.59 -8.24 -18.64
N LEU A 61 15.02 -7.28 -17.82
CA LEU A 61 16.39 -6.78 -17.86
C LEU A 61 17.34 -7.93 -17.50
N ASN A 62 17.82 -8.64 -18.52
CA ASN A 62 18.77 -9.75 -18.42
C ASN A 62 20.17 -9.31 -17.97
N ARG A 63 20.38 -8.02 -17.67
CA ARG A 63 21.64 -7.50 -17.14
C ARG A 63 21.80 -7.85 -15.67
N LYS A 64 23.01 -8.25 -15.29
CA LYS A 64 23.43 -8.48 -13.91
C LYS A 64 23.27 -7.18 -13.11
N ARG A 65 22.50 -7.19 -12.02
CA ARG A 65 22.34 -6.03 -11.16
C ARG A 65 23.63 -5.74 -10.40
N PRO A 66 23.97 -4.45 -10.16
CA PRO A 66 25.10 -4.09 -9.32
C PRO A 66 24.92 -4.61 -7.90
N ARG A 67 26.04 -4.89 -7.22
CA ARG A 67 26.05 -5.30 -5.81
C ARG A 67 25.40 -4.20 -4.96
N GLY A 68 24.61 -4.58 -3.95
CA GLY A 68 23.96 -3.67 -3.01
C GLY A 68 22.51 -3.28 -3.35
N ARG A 69 22.05 -3.43 -4.60
CA ARG A 69 20.64 -3.13 -4.93
C ARG A 69 19.71 -4.27 -4.46
N PRO A 70 18.60 -3.97 -3.76
CA PRO A 70 17.61 -4.99 -3.41
C PRO A 70 17.17 -5.81 -4.64
N LYS A 71 17.09 -7.14 -4.47
CA LYS A 71 16.62 -8.04 -5.54
C LYS A 71 15.12 -7.86 -5.83
N GLN A 72 14.35 -7.41 -4.84
CA GLN A 72 12.91 -7.20 -4.95
C GLN A 72 12.55 -6.12 -5.99
N ARG A 73 11.68 -6.47 -6.94
CA ARG A 73 11.06 -5.55 -7.91
C ARG A 73 9.77 -4.98 -7.34
N TRP A 74 9.33 -3.85 -7.91
CA TRP A 74 8.01 -3.29 -7.61
C TRP A 74 6.89 -4.30 -7.93
N LEU A 75 6.98 -5.01 -9.07
CA LEU A 75 6.07 -6.10 -9.44
C LEU A 75 5.96 -7.21 -8.39
N ASP A 76 7.07 -7.61 -7.76
CA ASP A 76 7.05 -8.63 -6.70
C ASP A 76 6.23 -8.17 -5.50
N THR A 77 6.20 -6.85 -5.27
CA THR A 77 5.41 -6.24 -4.21
C THR A 77 3.94 -6.17 -4.61
N VAL A 78 3.63 -5.78 -5.85
CA VAL A 78 2.28 -5.80 -6.43
C VAL A 78 1.68 -7.21 -6.33
N LYS A 79 2.41 -8.25 -6.74
CA LYS A 79 1.96 -9.66 -6.64
C LYS A 79 1.64 -10.06 -5.20
N ARG A 80 2.48 -9.65 -4.24
CA ARG A 80 2.27 -9.91 -2.81
C ARG A 80 1.04 -9.20 -2.27
N ASP A 81 0.80 -7.97 -2.68
CA ASP A 81 -0.38 -7.22 -2.27
C ASP A 81 -1.66 -7.79 -2.87
N MET A 82 -1.61 -8.22 -4.13
CA MET A 82 -2.70 -8.93 -4.78
C MET A 82 -3.07 -10.18 -3.97
N LYS A 83 -2.10 -11.04 -3.66
CA LYS A 83 -2.34 -12.25 -2.83
C LYS A 83 -2.89 -11.94 -1.44
N LYS A 84 -2.53 -10.79 -0.85
CA LYS A 84 -3.02 -10.36 0.47
C LYS A 84 -4.43 -9.78 0.43
N LEU A 85 -4.85 -9.19 -0.68
CA LEU A 85 -6.15 -8.52 -0.83
C LEU A 85 -7.19 -9.37 -1.57
N ARG A 86 -6.74 -10.30 -2.40
CA ARG A 86 -7.51 -11.25 -3.22
C ARG A 86 -6.81 -12.62 -3.20
N PRO A 87 -6.94 -13.38 -2.10
CA PRO A 87 -6.29 -14.69 -1.96
C PRO A 87 -6.91 -15.78 -2.84
N ASP A 88 -8.09 -15.51 -3.41
CA ASP A 88 -8.91 -16.35 -4.29
C ASP A 88 -8.54 -16.26 -5.79
N TRP A 89 -7.62 -15.38 -6.17
CA TRP A 89 -7.21 -15.15 -7.57
C TRP A 89 -6.14 -16.13 -8.07
N ASN A 90 -6.29 -17.44 -7.83
CA ASN A 90 -5.37 -18.48 -8.31
C ASN A 90 -6.09 -19.55 -9.12
#